data_AF-A0A942SA30-F1
#
_entry.id   AF-A0A942SA30-F1
#
_cell.length_a   1.000
_cell.length_b   1.000
_cell.length_c   1.000
_cell.angle_alpha   90.00
_cell.angle_beta   90.00
_cell.angle_gamma   90.00
#
_symmetry.space_group_name_H-M   'P 1'
#
loop_
_entity.id
_entity.type
_entity.pdbx_description
1 polymer ?
#
loop_
_entity_poly.entity_id
_entity_poly.type
_entity_poly.pdbx_seq_one_letter_code
_entity_poly.pdbx_strand_id
1 'polypeptide(L)'
;MPVYTGEQLFPGNAGHFLAILSLIASLLATVSFYKATVAKDPLQQQSWKRIARISFITEIISVLGIFICLYYIISNHRFEYAYSWKHSNLALPMQYILSCFWEGQEGSFLLWSFWHCVLGGIIIWREKEWEAPVMTTISFMQFALATMVIGIYFFDLKVGSSPFVLMRNEDMLSAAQFPIGFNADGTLKEDYLSFIRDGKGLNPLLQNYWMVIHPPVLFLGFASTIVPFAFVIAALWKRDYKNWLAPARPWALFAAGVLGLGIMMGAAWAYESLTFGGYWA
;
A
#
# COMPACT_ATOMS: atom_id res chain seq x y z
N MET A 1 -14.70 -21.58 17.36
CA MET A 1 -15.16 -20.30 16.77
C MET A 1 -16.39 -20.60 15.94
N PRO A 2 -17.46 -19.79 15.99
CA PRO A 2 -18.63 -19.98 15.14
C PRO A 2 -18.20 -20.00 13.67
N VAL A 3 -18.77 -20.93 12.90
CA VAL A 3 -18.51 -21.06 11.46
C VAL A 3 -19.61 -20.28 10.76
N TYR A 4 -19.25 -19.17 10.11
CA TYR A 4 -20.18 -18.37 9.32
C TYR A 4 -20.31 -18.97 7.92
N THR A 5 -21.54 -19.22 7.50
CA THR A 5 -21.84 -19.89 6.24
C THR A 5 -21.56 -18.95 5.07
N GLY A 6 -20.76 -19.40 4.11
CA GLY A 6 -20.46 -18.67 2.86
C GLY A 6 -19.22 -17.77 2.89
N GLU A 7 -18.55 -17.59 4.04
CA GLU A 7 -17.31 -16.80 4.12
C GLU A 7 -16.15 -17.49 3.38
N GLN A 8 -15.47 -16.77 2.48
CA GLN A 8 -14.21 -17.22 1.87
C GLN A 8 -13.02 -16.56 2.54
N LEU A 9 -12.49 -17.20 3.58
CA LEU A 9 -11.43 -16.63 4.42
C LEU A 9 -10.02 -16.74 3.84
N PHE A 10 -9.79 -17.65 2.88
CA PHE A 10 -8.45 -17.92 2.36
C PHE A 10 -7.77 -16.69 1.71
N PRO A 11 -8.43 -15.92 0.82
CA PRO A 11 -7.81 -14.74 0.21
C PRO A 11 -7.37 -13.70 1.25
N GLY A 12 -8.20 -13.44 2.27
CA GLY A 12 -7.89 -12.52 3.35
C GLY A 12 -6.77 -13.01 4.26
N ASN A 13 -6.80 -14.30 4.63
CA ASN A 13 -5.75 -14.89 5.45
C ASN A 13 -4.40 -14.90 4.72
N ALA A 14 -4.40 -15.19 3.41
CA ALA A 14 -3.21 -15.11 2.57
C ALA A 14 -2.69 -13.66 2.50
N GLY A 15 -3.58 -12.70 2.23
CA GLY A 15 -3.24 -11.27 2.21
C GLY A 15 -2.66 -10.79 3.54
N HIS A 16 -3.26 -11.18 4.67
CA HIS A 16 -2.78 -10.84 6.01
C HIS A 16 -1.42 -11.46 6.31
N PHE A 17 -1.21 -12.73 5.95
CA PHE A 17 0.10 -13.38 6.08
C PHE A 17 1.16 -12.65 5.28
N LEU A 18 0.86 -12.28 4.02
CA LEU A 18 1.77 -11.53 3.17
C LEU A 18 2.05 -10.12 3.72
N ALA A 19 1.08 -9.47 4.34
CA ALA A 19 1.30 -8.19 5.02
C ALA A 19 2.32 -8.33 6.17
N ILE A 20 2.15 -9.34 7.04
CA ILE A 20 3.14 -9.66 8.10
C ILE A 20 4.50 -9.99 7.49
N LEU A 21 4.55 -10.81 6.44
CA LEU A 21 5.79 -11.18 5.77
C LEU A 21 6.48 -9.94 5.21
N SER A 22 5.75 -9.01 4.61
CA SER A 22 6.25 -7.72 4.12
C SER A 22 6.84 -6.86 5.26
N LEU A 23 6.18 -6.80 6.42
CA LEU A 23 6.68 -6.09 7.59
C LEU A 23 8.01 -6.67 8.10
N ILE A 24 8.09 -7.99 8.25
CA ILE A 24 9.30 -8.67 8.73
C ILE A 24 10.42 -8.54 7.69
N ALA A 25 10.10 -8.73 6.41
CA ALA A 25 11.05 -8.65 5.31
C ALA A 25 11.64 -7.24 5.15
N SER A 26 10.81 -6.20 5.21
CA SER A 26 11.26 -4.81 5.14
C SER A 26 12.13 -4.41 6.34
N LEU A 27 11.79 -4.87 7.55
CA LEU A 27 12.64 -4.65 8.73
C LEU A 27 13.99 -5.37 8.58
N LEU A 28 13.99 -6.63 8.16
CA LEU A 28 15.21 -7.39 7.94
C LEU A 28 16.06 -6.78 6.81
N ALA A 29 15.44 -6.31 5.73
CA ALA A 29 16.12 -5.58 4.66
C ALA A 29 16.77 -4.30 5.20
N THR A 30 16.04 -3.51 6.00
CA THR A 30 16.55 -2.29 6.66
C THR A 30 17.78 -2.58 7.50
N VAL A 31 17.68 -3.54 8.42
CA VAL A 31 18.79 -3.91 9.32
C VAL A 31 19.97 -4.45 8.54
N SER A 32 19.73 -5.26 7.51
CA SER A 32 20.79 -5.88 6.71
C SER A 32 21.49 -4.86 5.80
N PHE A 33 20.77 -3.94 5.17
CA PHE A 33 21.37 -2.82 4.42
C PHE A 33 22.15 -1.88 5.35
N TYR A 34 21.64 -1.66 6.57
CA TYR A 34 22.36 -0.90 7.59
C TYR A 34 23.68 -1.58 7.95
N LYS A 35 23.65 -2.89 8.25
CA LYS A 35 24.84 -3.69 8.57
C LYS A 35 25.83 -3.73 7.41
N ALA A 36 25.36 -3.83 6.17
CA ALA A 36 26.19 -3.75 4.98
C ALA A 36 26.87 -2.38 4.80
N THR A 37 26.24 -1.30 5.27
CA THR A 37 26.79 0.05 5.19
C THR A 37 27.91 0.27 6.21
N VAL A 38 27.78 -0.28 7.42
CA VAL A 38 28.77 -0.10 8.50
C VAL A 38 29.89 -1.15 8.51
N ALA A 39 29.73 -2.26 7.79
CA ALA A 39 30.72 -3.32 7.73
C ALA A 39 32.02 -2.82 7.09
N LYS A 40 33.16 -3.04 7.77
CA LYS A 40 34.49 -2.68 7.27
C LYS A 40 35.09 -3.74 6.36
N ASP A 41 34.78 -5.01 6.63
CA ASP A 41 35.24 -6.15 5.84
C ASP A 41 34.38 -6.33 4.59
N PRO A 42 34.97 -6.35 3.37
CA PRO A 42 34.24 -6.58 2.12
C PRO A 42 33.43 -7.88 2.10
N LEU A 43 33.91 -8.96 2.73
CA LEU A 43 33.20 -10.24 2.76
C LEU A 43 31.91 -10.15 3.59
N GLN A 44 31.99 -9.52 4.77
CA GLN A 44 30.82 -9.24 5.60
C GLN A 44 29.84 -8.30 4.89
N GLN A 45 30.35 -7.24 4.26
CA GLN A 45 29.51 -6.30 3.50
C GLN A 45 28.71 -7.03 2.41
N GLN A 46 29.36 -7.93 1.66
CA GLN A 46 28.69 -8.69 0.60
C GLN A 46 27.66 -9.68 1.17
N SER A 47 27.97 -10.31 2.31
CA SER A 47 27.06 -11.23 3.00
C SER A 47 25.79 -10.53 3.47
N TRP A 48 25.92 -9.36 4.10
CA TRP A 48 24.79 -8.53 4.52
C TRP A 48 23.97 -8.01 3.34
N LYS A 49 24.62 -7.57 2.24
CA LYS A 49 23.91 -7.18 1.01
C LYS A 49 23.08 -8.34 0.43
N ARG A 50 23.60 -9.57 0.48
CA ARG A 50 22.86 -10.74 0.00
C ARG A 50 21.59 -10.98 0.80
N ILE A 51 21.68 -10.94 2.13
CA ILE A 51 20.51 -11.07 3.02
C ILE A 51 19.52 -9.94 2.73
N ALA A 52 20.00 -8.69 2.68
CA ALA A 52 19.17 -7.51 2.44
C ALA A 52 18.38 -7.60 1.12
N ARG A 53 19.05 -8.00 0.02
CA ARG A 53 18.41 -8.18 -1.29
C ARG A 53 17.38 -9.29 -1.29
N ILE A 54 17.67 -10.43 -0.64
CA ILE A 54 16.69 -11.53 -0.53
C ILE A 54 15.47 -11.04 0.24
N SER A 55 15.66 -10.38 1.38
CA SER A 55 14.57 -9.80 2.16
C SER A 55 13.76 -8.78 1.37
N PHE A 56 14.43 -7.90 0.63
CA PHE A 56 13.74 -6.92 -0.22
C PHE A 56 12.96 -7.59 -1.37
N ILE A 57 13.47 -8.67 -1.97
CA ILE A 57 12.73 -9.46 -2.96
C ILE A 57 11.52 -10.15 -2.33
N THR A 58 11.67 -10.72 -1.12
CA THR A 58 10.55 -11.29 -0.37
C THR A 58 9.47 -10.23 -0.11
N GLU A 59 9.87 -9.00 0.23
CA GLU A 59 8.96 -7.87 0.38
C GLU A 59 8.23 -7.54 -0.93
N ILE A 60 8.94 -7.43 -2.06
CA ILE A 60 8.34 -7.19 -3.39
C ILE A 60 7.28 -8.25 -3.69
N ILE A 61 7.61 -9.53 -3.52
CA ILE A 61 6.68 -10.65 -3.76
C ILE A 61 5.47 -10.55 -2.82
N SER A 62 5.69 -10.17 -1.56
CA SER A 62 4.63 -10.00 -0.58
C SER A 62 3.68 -8.88 -0.95
N VAL A 63 4.19 -7.69 -1.29
CA VAL A 63 3.39 -6.54 -1.73
C VAL A 63 2.58 -6.84 -2.99
N LEU A 64 3.18 -7.51 -3.97
CA LEU A 64 2.47 -7.97 -5.17
C LEU A 64 1.35 -8.97 -4.82
N GLY A 65 1.64 -9.92 -3.93
CA GLY A 65 0.65 -10.89 -3.47
C GLY A 65 -0.51 -10.25 -2.72
N ILE A 66 -0.24 -9.25 -1.86
CA ILE A 66 -1.29 -8.46 -1.18
C ILE A 66 -2.18 -7.78 -2.22
N PHE A 67 -1.58 -7.16 -3.25
CA PHE A 67 -2.33 -6.51 -4.32
C PHE A 67 -3.22 -7.49 -5.08
N ILE A 68 -2.70 -8.68 -5.39
CA ILE A 68 -3.47 -9.75 -6.07
C ILE A 68 -4.61 -10.27 -5.18
N CYS A 69 -4.37 -10.51 -3.88
CA CYS A 69 -5.40 -10.94 -2.95
C CYS A 69 -6.52 -9.90 -2.84
N LEU A 70 -6.17 -8.61 -2.71
CA LEU A 70 -7.14 -7.53 -2.64
C LEU A 70 -7.91 -7.40 -3.97
N TYR A 71 -7.22 -7.56 -5.11
CA TYR A 71 -7.84 -7.53 -6.44
C TYR A 71 -8.88 -8.63 -6.57
N TYR A 72 -8.52 -9.85 -6.16
CA TYR A 72 -9.42 -10.98 -6.17
C TYR A 72 -10.67 -10.73 -5.31
N ILE A 73 -10.49 -10.21 -4.09
CA ILE A 73 -11.58 -9.90 -3.15
C ILE A 73 -12.56 -8.88 -3.75
N ILE A 74 -12.06 -7.79 -4.35
CA ILE A 74 -12.90 -6.73 -4.92
C ILE A 74 -13.57 -7.21 -6.21
N SER A 75 -12.82 -7.80 -7.14
CA SER A 75 -13.34 -8.24 -8.44
C SER A 75 -14.34 -9.39 -8.37
N ASN A 76 -14.31 -10.19 -7.31
CA ASN A 76 -15.30 -11.23 -7.05
C ASN A 76 -16.38 -10.80 -6.06
N HIS A 77 -16.48 -9.50 -5.75
CA HIS A 77 -17.49 -8.92 -4.87
C HIS A 77 -17.63 -9.65 -3.52
N ARG A 78 -16.48 -9.99 -2.92
CA ARG A 78 -16.42 -10.68 -1.62
C ARG A 78 -16.77 -9.72 -0.49
N PHE A 79 -18.06 -9.51 -0.26
CA PHE A 79 -18.60 -8.56 0.71
C PHE A 79 -18.48 -9.02 2.17
N GLU A 80 -17.97 -10.22 2.45
CA GLU A 80 -17.52 -10.58 3.79
C GLU A 80 -16.33 -9.72 4.26
N TYR A 81 -15.57 -9.14 3.32
CA TYR A 81 -14.48 -8.20 3.61
C TYR A 81 -14.99 -6.77 3.67
N ALA A 82 -14.70 -6.08 4.77
CA ALA A 82 -15.16 -4.72 5.01
C ALA A 82 -14.70 -3.76 3.91
N TYR A 83 -13.46 -3.92 3.43
CA TYR A 83 -12.91 -3.09 2.35
C TYR A 83 -13.71 -3.23 1.05
N SER A 84 -13.95 -4.46 0.60
CA SER A 84 -14.73 -4.75 -0.61
C SER A 84 -16.13 -4.17 -0.54
N TRP A 85 -16.79 -4.35 0.60
CA TRP A 85 -18.13 -3.83 0.83
C TRP A 85 -18.18 -2.29 0.92
N LYS A 86 -17.19 -1.64 1.54
CA LYS A 86 -17.13 -0.18 1.65
C LYS A 86 -16.92 0.50 0.30
N HIS A 87 -16.13 -0.12 -0.60
CA HIS A 87 -15.56 0.56 -1.77
C HIS A 87 -16.05 0.01 -3.13
N SER A 88 -16.81 -1.08 -3.16
CA SER A 88 -17.31 -1.67 -4.41
C SER A 88 -18.78 -2.09 -4.31
N ASN A 89 -19.42 -2.32 -5.45
CA ASN A 89 -20.77 -2.84 -5.57
C ASN A 89 -20.90 -3.67 -6.87
N LEU A 90 -22.00 -4.39 -7.02
CA LEU A 90 -22.25 -5.27 -8.18
C LEU A 90 -22.45 -4.50 -9.50
N ALA A 91 -22.87 -3.24 -9.42
CA ALA A 91 -23.09 -2.39 -10.59
C ALA A 91 -21.83 -1.68 -11.08
N LEU A 92 -20.70 -1.79 -10.36
CA LEU A 92 -19.49 -1.05 -10.68
C LEU A 92 -18.89 -1.51 -12.02
N PRO A 93 -18.67 -0.60 -12.98
CA PRO A 93 -17.95 -0.94 -14.20
C PRO A 93 -16.53 -1.42 -13.91
N MET A 94 -16.11 -2.50 -14.59
CA MET A 94 -14.81 -3.17 -14.39
C MET A 94 -13.60 -2.20 -14.43
N GLN A 95 -13.67 -1.14 -15.25
CA GLN A 95 -12.62 -0.14 -15.38
C GLN A 95 -12.32 0.65 -14.09
N TYR A 96 -13.27 0.72 -13.15
CA TYR A 96 -13.12 1.44 -11.88
C TYR A 96 -12.76 0.52 -10.69
N ILE A 97 -12.59 -0.79 -10.92
CA ILE A 97 -12.16 -1.71 -9.85
C ILE A 97 -10.80 -1.30 -9.30
N LEU A 98 -9.89 -0.87 -10.19
CA LEU A 98 -8.60 -0.33 -9.78
C LEU A 98 -8.75 0.96 -8.97
N SER A 99 -9.72 1.82 -9.29
CA SER A 99 -10.02 3.02 -8.49
C SER A 99 -10.46 2.70 -7.06
N CYS A 100 -11.05 1.53 -6.81
CA CYS A 100 -11.40 1.08 -5.46
C CYS A 100 -10.15 0.82 -4.58
N PHE A 101 -8.99 0.53 -5.18
CA PHE A 101 -7.77 0.30 -4.41
C PHE A 101 -7.29 1.58 -3.73
N TRP A 102 -7.28 2.69 -4.45
CA TRP A 102 -6.71 3.92 -3.93
C TRP A 102 -7.75 4.94 -3.48
N GLU A 103 -9.04 4.58 -3.45
CA GLU A 103 -10.04 5.30 -2.67
C GLU A 103 -9.77 5.17 -1.16
N GLY A 104 -9.49 3.95 -0.71
CA GLY A 104 -9.20 3.66 0.69
C GLY A 104 -7.77 4.05 1.09
N GLN A 105 -7.60 4.34 2.37
CA GLN A 105 -6.29 4.64 2.95
C GLN A 105 -5.34 3.43 2.82
N GLU A 106 -5.88 2.22 3.02
CA GLU A 106 -5.14 0.96 3.00
C GLU A 106 -4.51 0.69 1.64
N GLY A 107 -5.30 0.78 0.56
CA GLY A 107 -4.79 0.53 -0.76
C GLY A 107 -3.98 1.71 -1.34
N SER A 108 -4.19 2.94 -0.86
CA SER A 108 -3.27 4.05 -1.09
C SER A 108 -1.86 3.78 -0.53
N PHE A 109 -1.76 3.28 0.71
CA PHE A 109 -0.47 2.86 1.27
C PHE A 109 0.14 1.67 0.52
N LEU A 110 -0.68 0.73 0.05
CA LEU A 110 -0.22 -0.39 -0.76
C LEU A 110 0.36 0.08 -2.12
N LEU A 111 -0.31 1.03 -2.78
CA LEU A 111 0.17 1.64 -4.03
C LEU A 111 1.49 2.38 -3.82
N TRP A 112 1.62 3.10 -2.70
CA TRP A 112 2.88 3.73 -2.32
C TRP A 112 3.99 2.69 -2.12
N SER A 113 3.72 1.64 -1.34
CA SER A 113 4.67 0.56 -1.08
C SER A 113 5.09 -0.15 -2.37
N PHE A 114 4.15 -0.38 -3.29
CA PHE A 114 4.44 -0.93 -4.62
C PHE A 114 5.45 -0.06 -5.40
N TRP A 115 5.27 1.26 -5.41
CA TRP A 115 6.24 2.13 -6.09
C TRP A 115 7.61 2.14 -5.42
N HIS A 116 7.69 2.11 -4.09
CA HIS A 116 8.98 1.94 -3.40
C HIS A 116 9.65 0.60 -3.73
N CYS A 117 8.89 -0.48 -3.88
CA CYS A 117 9.41 -1.78 -4.35
C CYS A 117 10.04 -1.67 -5.74
N VAL A 118 9.35 -1.02 -6.69
CA VAL A 118 9.85 -0.80 -8.06
C VAL A 118 11.10 0.09 -8.03
N LEU A 119 11.03 1.24 -7.37
CA LEU A 119 12.11 2.22 -7.29
C LEU A 119 13.35 1.64 -6.60
N GLY A 120 13.16 0.97 -5.46
CA GLY A 120 14.23 0.29 -4.73
C GLY A 120 14.89 -0.82 -5.56
N GLY A 121 14.10 -1.56 -6.36
CA GLY A 121 14.63 -2.52 -7.32
C GLY A 121 15.53 -1.88 -8.38
N ILE A 122 15.12 -0.73 -8.93
CA ILE A 122 15.93 0.05 -9.87
C ILE A 122 17.22 0.56 -9.21
N ILE A 123 17.15 1.05 -7.96
CA ILE A 123 18.31 1.51 -7.19
C ILE A 123 19.30 0.36 -6.94
N ILE A 124 18.84 -0.80 -6.49
CA ILE A 124 19.69 -1.99 -6.33
C ILE A 124 20.35 -2.37 -7.65
N TRP A 125 19.64 -2.23 -8.78
CA TRP A 125 20.18 -2.56 -10.09
C TRP A 125 21.22 -1.54 -10.57
N ARG A 126 20.99 -0.23 -10.43
CA ARG A 126 21.85 0.83 -11.00
C ARG A 126 22.93 1.36 -10.06
N GLU A 127 22.62 1.55 -8.78
CA GLU A 127 23.40 2.40 -7.88
C GLU A 127 24.32 1.60 -6.95
N LYS A 128 25.21 0.77 -7.51
CA LYS A 128 25.99 -0.24 -6.72
C LYS A 128 26.78 0.33 -5.54
N GLU A 129 27.35 1.53 -5.67
CA GLU A 129 28.13 2.17 -4.61
C GLU A 129 27.26 2.76 -3.51
N TRP A 130 26.06 3.24 -3.87
CA TRP A 130 25.11 3.90 -2.99
C TRP A 130 24.00 2.96 -2.50
N GLU A 131 23.94 1.74 -3.04
CA GLU A 131 22.88 0.76 -2.80
C GLU A 131 22.59 0.59 -1.31
N ALA A 132 23.57 0.15 -0.52
CA ALA A 132 23.33 -0.16 0.89
C ALA A 132 22.84 1.03 1.74
N PRO A 133 23.50 2.21 1.73
CA PRO A 133 23.02 3.33 2.55
C PRO A 133 21.70 3.92 2.06
N VAL A 134 21.47 4.00 0.74
CA VAL A 134 20.21 4.51 0.18
C VAL A 134 19.07 3.55 0.48
N MET A 135 19.27 2.26 0.23
CA MET A 135 18.26 1.23 0.49
C MET A 135 17.97 1.07 1.98
N THR A 136 18.91 1.39 2.88
CA THR A 136 18.60 1.43 4.32
C THR A 136 17.42 2.39 4.61
N THR A 137 17.43 3.58 3.99
CA THR A 137 16.38 4.58 4.17
C THR A 137 15.08 4.15 3.48
N ILE A 138 15.18 3.64 2.24
CA ILE A 138 14.00 3.20 1.48
C ILE A 138 13.31 2.00 2.16
N SER A 139 14.08 0.99 2.58
CA SER A 139 13.54 -0.17 3.29
C SER A 139 12.97 0.20 4.66
N PHE A 140 13.53 1.21 5.35
CA PHE A 140 12.94 1.70 6.59
C PHE A 140 11.58 2.35 6.34
N MET A 141 11.45 3.13 5.26
CA MET A 141 10.17 3.70 4.86
C MET A 141 9.16 2.61 4.49
N GLN A 142 9.60 1.53 3.85
CA GLN A 142 8.74 0.36 3.59
C GLN A 142 8.28 -0.32 4.86
N PHE A 143 9.16 -0.47 5.86
CA PHE A 143 8.77 -0.97 7.17
C PHE A 143 7.69 -0.09 7.82
N ALA A 144 7.86 1.23 7.77
CA ALA A 144 6.85 2.16 8.26
C ALA A 144 5.51 2.01 7.52
N LEU A 145 5.51 1.92 6.18
CA LEU A 145 4.29 1.69 5.39
C LEU A 145 3.64 0.33 5.72
N ALA A 146 4.43 -0.73 5.89
CA ALA A 146 3.92 -2.05 6.25
C ALA A 146 3.22 -2.04 7.62
N THR A 147 3.68 -1.24 8.59
CA THR A 147 2.95 -1.06 9.87
C THR A 147 1.57 -0.44 9.66
N MET A 148 1.44 0.48 8.70
CA MET A 148 0.18 1.15 8.38
C MET A 148 -0.82 0.22 7.66
N VAL A 149 -0.33 -0.77 6.91
CA VAL A 149 -1.17 -1.75 6.18
C VAL A 149 -1.62 -2.91 7.06
N ILE A 150 -0.89 -3.24 8.13
CA ILE A 150 -1.30 -4.30 9.05
C ILE A 150 -2.36 -3.80 10.05
N GLY A 151 -2.25 -2.55 10.50
CA GLY A 151 -3.11 -2.04 11.57
C GLY A 151 -2.71 -2.61 12.93
N ILE A 152 -1.68 -2.03 13.54
CA ILE A 152 -1.12 -2.47 14.82
C ILE A 152 -1.73 -1.65 15.96
N TYR A 153 -2.11 -2.32 17.05
CA TYR A 153 -2.55 -1.66 18.28
C TYR A 153 -1.35 -1.36 19.18
N PHE A 154 -1.14 -0.09 19.49
CA PHE A 154 -0.19 0.38 20.49
C PHE A 154 -0.97 0.92 21.69
N PHE A 155 -1.05 0.12 22.76
CA PHE A 155 -1.99 0.37 23.86
C PHE A 155 -3.41 0.50 23.31
N ASP A 156 -4.08 1.63 23.56
CA ASP A 156 -5.43 1.91 23.06
C ASP A 156 -5.45 2.59 21.68
N LEU A 157 -4.29 2.87 21.08
CA LEU A 157 -4.18 3.55 19.78
C LEU A 157 -3.97 2.53 18.65
N LYS A 158 -4.96 2.43 17.75
CA LYS A 158 -4.82 1.69 16.48
C LYS A 158 -4.06 2.53 15.46
N VAL A 159 -2.93 2.02 14.98
CA VAL A 159 -2.11 2.66 13.95
C VAL A 159 -2.22 1.84 12.67
N GLY A 160 -2.84 2.44 11.63
CA GLY A 160 -3.09 1.78 10.36
C GLY A 160 -4.34 0.90 10.34
N SER A 161 -4.59 0.30 9.18
CA SER A 161 -5.72 -0.62 8.97
C SER A 161 -5.41 -1.62 7.87
N SER A 162 -5.98 -2.81 7.99
CA SER A 162 -5.81 -3.89 7.03
C SER A 162 -7.00 -3.96 6.07
N PRO A 163 -6.78 -4.11 4.76
CA PRO A 163 -7.87 -4.26 3.79
C PRO A 163 -8.54 -5.65 3.87
N PHE A 164 -7.99 -6.56 4.67
CA PHE A 164 -8.47 -7.94 4.83
C PHE A 164 -9.33 -8.15 6.07
N VAL A 165 -9.71 -7.08 6.77
CA VAL A 165 -10.61 -7.17 7.92
C VAL A 165 -12.01 -7.61 7.46
N LEU A 166 -12.54 -8.63 8.12
CA LEU A 166 -13.90 -9.09 7.90
C LEU A 166 -14.91 -8.10 8.48
N MET A 167 -16.04 -7.93 7.81
CA MET A 167 -17.08 -7.00 8.24
C MET A 167 -17.60 -7.31 9.65
N ARG A 168 -17.70 -8.59 10.00
CA ARG A 168 -18.11 -9.04 11.36
C ARG A 168 -17.13 -8.69 12.48
N ASN A 169 -15.91 -8.32 12.14
CA ASN A 169 -14.88 -7.91 13.10
C ASN A 169 -14.73 -6.38 13.17
N GLU A 170 -15.49 -5.64 12.37
CA GLU A 170 -15.59 -4.19 12.46
C GLU A 170 -16.92 -3.83 13.13
N ASP A 171 -16.98 -2.66 13.78
CA ASP A 171 -18.19 -2.13 14.40
C ASP A 171 -19.31 -1.77 13.39
N MET A 172 -19.18 -2.23 12.14
CA MET A 172 -20.13 -2.01 11.05
C MET A 172 -21.37 -2.89 11.15
N LEU A 173 -21.24 -4.06 11.74
CA LEU A 173 -22.36 -4.96 11.99
C LEU A 173 -22.72 -4.85 13.47
N SER A 174 -23.71 -4.01 13.76
CA SER A 174 -24.33 -3.92 15.09
C SER A 174 -25.79 -4.34 15.02
N ALA A 175 -26.31 -4.94 16.09
CA ALA A 175 -27.72 -5.31 16.19
C ALA A 175 -28.65 -4.09 16.04
N ALA A 176 -28.19 -2.88 16.36
CA ALA A 176 -28.95 -1.65 16.19
C ALA A 176 -29.07 -1.22 14.71
N GLN A 177 -27.99 -1.36 13.93
CA GLN A 177 -27.97 -0.95 12.52
C GLN A 177 -28.40 -2.05 11.56
N PHE A 178 -28.25 -3.31 11.97
CA PHE A 178 -28.56 -4.49 11.15
C PHE A 178 -29.34 -5.58 11.92
N PRO A 179 -30.53 -5.29 12.47
CA PRO A 179 -31.24 -6.23 13.35
C PRO A 179 -31.52 -7.60 12.72
N ILE A 180 -31.78 -7.64 11.41
CA ILE A 180 -32.11 -8.87 10.67
C ILE A 180 -30.98 -9.90 10.65
N GLY A 181 -29.74 -9.45 10.78
CA GLY A 181 -28.55 -10.30 10.80
C GLY A 181 -28.16 -10.80 12.18
N PHE A 182 -28.93 -10.46 13.23
CA PHE A 182 -28.66 -10.88 14.60
C PHE A 182 -29.80 -11.76 15.13
N ASN A 183 -29.43 -12.69 16.01
CA ASN A 183 -30.35 -13.50 16.78
C ASN A 183 -30.97 -12.67 17.93
N ALA A 184 -32.04 -13.17 18.53
CA ALA A 184 -32.72 -12.50 19.63
C ALA A 184 -31.83 -12.33 20.89
N ASP A 185 -30.79 -13.14 21.03
CA ASP A 185 -29.79 -13.05 22.09
C ASP A 185 -28.66 -12.03 21.80
N GLY A 186 -28.72 -11.35 20.65
CA GLY A 186 -27.72 -10.36 20.23
C GLY A 186 -26.49 -10.95 19.54
N THR A 187 -26.45 -12.26 19.25
CA THR A 187 -25.36 -12.88 18.49
C THR A 187 -25.55 -12.70 16.98
N LEU A 188 -24.46 -12.50 16.21
CA LEU A 188 -24.52 -12.43 14.76
C LEU A 188 -24.93 -13.80 14.18
N LYS A 189 -25.92 -13.82 13.27
CA LYS A 189 -26.39 -15.04 12.61
C LYS A 189 -25.28 -15.68 11.78
N GLU A 190 -25.27 -17.01 11.73
CA GLU A 190 -24.29 -17.78 10.96
C GLU A 190 -24.38 -17.50 9.45
N ASP A 191 -25.58 -17.20 8.95
CA ASP A 191 -25.88 -16.91 7.55
C ASP A 191 -26.00 -15.42 7.24
N TYR A 192 -25.39 -14.53 8.04
CA TYR A 192 -25.53 -13.07 7.91
C TYR A 192 -25.24 -12.54 6.49
N LEU A 193 -24.34 -13.19 5.75
CA LEU A 193 -23.99 -12.84 4.38
C LEU A 193 -25.16 -12.94 3.40
N SER A 194 -26.14 -13.83 3.65
CA SER A 194 -27.35 -13.94 2.80
C SER A 194 -28.19 -12.67 2.79
N PHE A 195 -28.04 -11.83 3.82
CA PHE A 195 -28.70 -10.55 3.96
C PHE A 195 -27.86 -9.39 3.37
N ILE A 196 -26.57 -9.61 3.07
CA ILE A 196 -25.68 -8.63 2.43
C ILE A 196 -25.66 -8.89 0.91
N ARG A 197 -26.55 -8.20 0.20
CA ARG A 197 -26.74 -8.42 -1.25
C ARG A 197 -25.84 -7.56 -2.13
N ASP A 198 -25.34 -6.46 -1.61
CA ASP A 198 -24.50 -5.52 -2.35
C ASP A 198 -23.58 -4.73 -1.40
N GLY A 199 -22.56 -4.10 -1.96
CA GLY A 199 -21.69 -3.15 -1.29
C GLY A 199 -22.16 -1.71 -1.43
N LYS A 200 -21.54 -0.79 -0.68
CA LYS A 200 -21.84 0.65 -0.73
C LYS A 200 -21.48 1.28 -2.08
N GLY A 201 -20.56 0.66 -2.81
CA GLY A 201 -20.06 1.18 -4.08
C GLY A 201 -18.96 2.21 -3.92
N LEU A 202 -18.21 2.40 -4.99
CA LEU A 202 -17.22 3.46 -5.12
C LEU A 202 -17.94 4.82 -5.12
N ASN A 203 -17.39 5.81 -4.40
CA ASN A 203 -17.92 7.16 -4.44
C ASN A 203 -18.12 7.62 -5.91
N PRO A 204 -19.32 8.10 -6.31
CA PRO A 204 -19.61 8.45 -7.70
C PRO A 204 -18.61 9.45 -8.32
N LEU A 205 -18.04 10.36 -7.53
CA LEU A 205 -17.00 11.31 -7.98
C LEU A 205 -15.70 10.62 -8.41
N LEU A 206 -15.47 9.40 -7.92
CA LEU A 206 -14.30 8.59 -8.23
C LEU A 206 -14.53 7.69 -9.46
N GLN A 207 -15.75 7.63 -9.99
CA GLN A 207 -16.08 6.92 -11.24
C GLN A 207 -15.77 7.79 -12.46
N ASN A 208 -14.54 8.32 -12.53
CA ASN A 208 -14.05 9.16 -13.62
C ASN A 208 -12.74 8.58 -14.16
N TYR A 209 -12.48 8.73 -15.47
CA TYR A 209 -11.26 8.24 -16.11
C TYR A 209 -9.97 8.69 -15.40
N TRP A 210 -9.92 9.96 -14.97
CA TRP A 210 -8.77 10.50 -14.27
C TRP A 210 -8.49 9.73 -12.97
N MET A 211 -9.50 9.25 -12.25
CA MET A 211 -9.36 8.48 -11.00
C MET A 211 -8.77 7.08 -11.21
N VAL A 212 -8.71 6.61 -12.44
CA VAL A 212 -8.02 5.37 -12.81
C VAL A 212 -6.52 5.63 -12.99
N ILE A 213 -6.15 6.76 -13.59
CA ILE A 213 -4.77 7.01 -14.04
C ILE A 213 -3.98 7.98 -13.17
N HIS A 214 -4.62 8.99 -12.58
CA HIS A 214 -3.91 10.02 -11.82
C HIS A 214 -3.32 9.50 -10.51
N PRO A 215 -4.00 8.63 -9.70
CA PRO A 215 -3.44 8.21 -8.42
C PRO A 215 -2.14 7.41 -8.60
N PRO A 216 -2.04 6.42 -9.52
CA PRO A 216 -0.76 5.76 -9.81
C PRO A 216 0.37 6.72 -10.18
N VAL A 217 0.10 7.75 -11.01
CA VAL A 217 1.12 8.74 -11.42
C VAL A 217 1.51 9.65 -10.26
N LEU A 218 0.53 10.16 -9.51
CA LEU A 218 0.77 11.01 -8.35
C LEU A 218 1.56 10.28 -7.27
N PHE A 219 1.19 9.03 -6.97
CA PHE A 219 1.90 8.19 -6.00
C PHE A 219 3.29 7.79 -6.48
N LEU A 220 3.53 7.59 -7.78
CA LEU A 220 4.88 7.40 -8.31
C LEU A 220 5.75 8.64 -8.05
N GLY A 221 5.21 9.83 -8.34
CA GLY A 221 5.86 11.10 -8.05
C GLY A 221 6.19 11.24 -6.57
N PHE A 222 5.19 11.05 -5.71
CA PHE A 222 5.33 11.11 -4.26
C PHE A 222 6.34 10.09 -3.72
N ALA A 223 6.22 8.82 -4.11
CA ALA A 223 7.15 7.76 -3.73
C ALA A 223 8.58 8.07 -4.18
N SER A 224 8.77 8.62 -5.37
CA SER A 224 10.11 8.92 -5.90
C SER A 224 10.83 10.04 -5.15
N THR A 225 10.13 10.88 -4.40
CA THR A 225 10.77 11.92 -3.55
C THR A 225 11.64 11.32 -2.44
N ILE A 226 11.39 10.07 -2.03
CA ILE A 226 12.23 9.39 -1.03
C ILE A 226 13.65 9.16 -1.54
N VAL A 227 13.83 9.03 -2.85
CA VAL A 227 15.11 8.65 -3.46
C VAL A 227 16.16 9.75 -3.25
N PRO A 228 15.97 11.02 -3.68
CA PRO A 228 16.93 12.07 -3.41
C PRO A 228 17.13 12.31 -1.90
N PHE A 229 16.07 12.18 -1.09
CA PHE A 229 16.20 12.23 0.37
C PHE A 229 17.13 11.13 0.90
N ALA A 230 16.96 9.89 0.46
CA ALA A 230 17.79 8.75 0.85
C ALA A 230 19.26 8.93 0.42
N PHE A 231 19.51 9.54 -0.74
CA PHE A 231 20.88 9.92 -1.15
C PHE A 231 21.48 10.97 -0.21
N VAL A 232 20.72 11.98 0.22
CA VAL A 232 21.21 12.97 1.20
C VAL A 232 21.54 12.29 2.53
N ILE A 233 20.66 11.44 3.05
CA ILE A 233 20.91 10.68 4.28
C ILE A 233 22.16 9.79 4.13
N ALA A 234 22.30 9.10 3.00
CA ALA A 234 23.47 8.29 2.69
C ALA A 234 24.76 9.13 2.64
N ALA A 235 24.72 10.31 2.04
CA ALA A 235 25.84 11.23 1.94
C ALA A 235 26.29 11.75 3.30
N LEU A 236 25.34 12.15 4.15
CA LEU A 236 25.59 12.57 5.52
C LEU A 236 26.23 11.44 6.34
N TRP A 237 25.68 10.22 6.21
CA TRP A 237 26.18 9.05 6.93
C TRP A 237 27.60 8.68 6.50
N LYS A 238 27.87 8.61 5.19
CA LYS A 238 29.20 8.30 4.65
C LYS A 238 30.19 9.47 4.75
N ARG A 239 29.72 10.68 5.10
CA ARG A 239 30.46 11.94 5.04
C ARG A 239 31.01 12.24 3.64
N ASP A 240 30.31 11.79 2.60
CA ASP A 240 30.62 12.08 1.20
C ASP A 240 29.64 13.13 0.65
N TYR A 241 30.02 14.40 0.79
CA TYR A 241 29.18 15.53 0.41
C TYR A 241 29.28 15.92 -1.07
N LYS A 242 30.16 15.28 -1.85
CA LYS A 242 30.45 15.68 -3.24
C LYS A 242 29.87 14.70 -4.26
N ASN A 243 30.02 13.40 -4.03
CA ASN A 243 29.71 12.41 -5.07
C ASN A 243 28.23 11.99 -5.09
N TRP A 244 27.45 12.31 -4.07
CA TRP A 244 26.03 11.93 -3.98
C TRP A 244 25.12 12.69 -4.97
N LEU A 245 25.52 13.90 -5.37
CA LEU A 245 24.66 14.77 -6.19
C LEU A 245 24.47 14.23 -7.60
N ALA A 246 25.52 13.64 -8.19
CA ALA A 246 25.47 13.10 -9.54
C ALA A 246 24.43 11.97 -9.69
N PRO A 247 24.42 10.91 -8.85
CA PRO A 247 23.39 9.87 -8.92
C PRO A 247 22.03 10.36 -8.42
N ALA A 248 21.94 11.30 -7.48
CA ALA A 248 20.66 11.79 -6.98
C ALA A 248 19.91 12.73 -7.95
N ARG A 249 20.62 13.49 -8.79
CA ARG A 249 20.01 14.53 -9.64
C ARG A 249 18.96 14.02 -10.64
N PRO A 250 19.19 12.92 -11.39
CA PRO A 250 18.16 12.38 -12.28
C PRO A 250 16.87 12.00 -11.53
N TRP A 251 17.01 11.44 -10.32
CA TRP A 251 15.87 11.10 -9.46
C TRP A 251 15.12 12.32 -8.96
N ALA A 252 15.82 13.40 -8.61
CA ALA A 252 15.17 14.65 -8.22
C ALA A 252 14.36 15.27 -9.37
N LEU A 253 14.89 15.28 -10.59
CA LEU A 253 14.18 15.76 -11.78
C LEU A 253 13.00 14.86 -12.14
N PHE A 254 13.19 13.54 -12.08
CA PHE A 254 12.12 12.57 -12.28
C PHE A 254 10.98 12.78 -11.27
N ALA A 255 11.31 12.91 -9.99
CA ALA A 255 10.33 13.11 -8.93
C ALA A 255 9.54 14.40 -9.11
N ALA A 256 10.24 15.51 -9.38
CA ALA A 256 9.59 16.80 -9.64
C ALA A 256 8.67 16.74 -10.88
N GLY A 257 9.14 16.14 -11.97
CA GLY A 257 8.37 16.03 -13.21
C GLY A 257 7.13 15.15 -13.07
N VAL A 258 7.26 13.96 -12.47
CA VAL A 258 6.14 13.02 -12.31
C VAL A 258 5.16 13.51 -11.25
N LEU A 259 5.64 14.07 -10.14
CA LEU A 259 4.76 14.66 -9.12
C LEU A 259 3.98 15.85 -9.69
N GLY A 260 4.66 16.73 -10.44
CA GLY A 260 4.00 17.83 -11.13
C GLY A 260 2.93 17.34 -12.12
N LEU A 261 3.24 16.31 -12.91
CA LEU A 261 2.26 15.67 -13.79
C LEU A 261 1.06 15.11 -13.02
N GLY A 262 1.28 14.38 -11.93
CA GLY A 262 0.21 13.84 -11.09
C GLY A 262 -0.69 14.93 -10.51
N ILE A 263 -0.11 16.05 -10.07
CA ILE A 263 -0.88 17.22 -9.59
C ILE A 263 -1.71 17.83 -10.72
N MET A 264 -1.15 17.99 -11.93
CA MET A 264 -1.90 18.51 -13.08
C MET A 264 -3.05 17.58 -13.48
N MET A 265 -2.85 16.26 -13.44
CA MET A 265 -3.91 15.27 -13.71
C MET A 265 -5.02 15.32 -12.63
N GLY A 266 -4.63 15.48 -11.36
CA GLY A 266 -5.59 15.67 -10.27
C GLY A 266 -6.39 16.98 -10.40
N ALA A 267 -5.75 18.05 -10.88
CA ALA A 267 -6.45 19.30 -11.19
C ALA A 267 -7.46 19.13 -12.33
N ALA A 268 -7.12 18.38 -13.38
CA ALA A 268 -8.05 18.06 -14.47
C ALA A 268 -9.26 17.23 -13.99
N TRP A 269 -9.03 16.23 -13.14
CA TRP A 269 -10.13 15.50 -12.49
C TRP A 269 -11.04 16.43 -11.70
N ALA A 270 -10.45 17.29 -10.87
CA ALA A 270 -11.18 18.19 -9.98
C ALA A 270 -12.07 19.14 -10.80
N TYR A 271 -11.52 19.70 -11.88
CA TYR A 271 -12.25 20.53 -12.85
C TYR A 271 -13.51 19.82 -13.36
N GLU A 272 -13.36 18.59 -13.87
CA GLU A 272 -14.49 17.85 -14.47
C GLU A 272 -15.51 17.37 -13.43
N SER A 273 -15.06 16.96 -12.24
CA SER A 273 -15.88 16.17 -11.31
C SER A 273 -16.48 16.99 -10.17
N LEU A 274 -15.83 18.09 -9.77
CA LEU A 274 -16.30 18.93 -8.66
C LEU A 274 -17.15 20.12 -9.13
N THR A 275 -17.50 20.18 -10.42
CA THR A 275 -18.38 21.20 -11.02
C THR A 275 -17.95 22.64 -10.70
N PHE A 276 -16.70 23.04 -11.00
CA PHE A 276 -16.28 24.41 -10.69
C PHE A 276 -16.80 25.50 -11.67
N GLY A 277 -17.79 25.22 -12.53
CA GLY A 277 -18.39 26.16 -13.50
C GLY A 277 -17.47 26.68 -14.63
N GLY A 278 -17.79 26.48 -15.92
CA GLY A 278 -17.20 27.24 -17.03
C GLY A 278 -15.69 27.13 -17.15
N TYR A 279 -14.89 28.21 -17.10
CA TYR A 279 -13.41 28.11 -17.06
C TYR A 279 -12.88 27.26 -15.88
N TRP A 280 -13.76 26.74 -15.02
CA TRP A 280 -13.54 25.64 -14.09
C TRP A 280 -14.62 24.49 -14.11
N ALA A 281 -15.62 24.41 -15.01
CA ALA A 281 -16.45 23.20 -15.29
C ALA A 281 -16.77 22.96 -16.77
#